data_AF-A0A3M1KX99-F1
#
_entry.id   AF-A0A3M1KX99-F1
#
_cell.length_a   1.000
_cell.length_b   1.000
_cell.length_c   1.000
_cell.angle_alpha   90.00
_cell.angle_beta   90.00
_cell.angle_gamma   90.00
#
_symmetry.space_group_name_H-M   'P 1'
#
loop_
_entity.id
_entity.type
_entity.pdbx_description
1 polymer ?
#
loop_
_entity_poly.entity_id
_entity_poly.type
_entity_poly.pdbx_seq_one_letter_code
_entity_poly.pdbx_strand_id
1 'polypeptide(L)'
;MKCLNLGCGSRFHPDWTNIDFVSTGEGVIAHNLTQGIPLPDSSFDVVYHSHVLEHFSKTAAIDFLQECYRVLKPEGVLRVAVPDLEQITKTYLIALDKASQQEKNWQENYDWILLEMYDQTVRNFSGGEMRKFFCRDNITNQDFLWQRCGIEAKKLIELGQKLNKQSNSIPQPTFKQNMREIYRLFRFPGNLKELCLKMLLGEKDYQNLQIGRFRQSGEIHQWMYDRYSLSKILQQCGFQAIVQRSATESYIKDWSSFNLDTEPDGKLYKPDSLYMEGLKKAGKSITHR
;
A
#
# COMPACT_ATOMS: atom_id res chain seq x y z
N MET A 1 -16.91 -6.77 -20.71
CA MET A 1 -16.56 -5.77 -19.68
C MET A 1 -15.06 -5.56 -19.75
N LYS A 2 -14.57 -4.32 -19.87
CA LYS A 2 -13.14 -3.98 -19.89
C LYS A 2 -12.76 -3.38 -18.54
N CYS A 3 -11.80 -3.99 -17.88
CA CYS A 3 -11.42 -3.66 -16.51
C CYS A 3 -9.94 -3.23 -16.42
N LEU A 4 -9.67 -2.28 -15.54
CA LEU A 4 -8.34 -1.72 -15.31
C LEU A 4 -7.97 -1.87 -13.82
N ASN A 5 -6.80 -2.44 -13.56
CA ASN A 5 -6.20 -2.54 -12.24
C ASN A 5 -4.94 -1.66 -12.18
N LEU A 6 -4.92 -0.70 -11.26
CA LEU A 6 -3.82 0.26 -11.09
C LEU A 6 -3.06 -0.05 -9.80
N GLY A 7 -1.73 -0.12 -9.88
CA GLY A 7 -0.85 -0.51 -8.76
C GLY A 7 -1.06 -1.97 -8.37
N CYS A 8 -1.11 -2.85 -9.37
CA CYS A 8 -1.54 -4.23 -9.18
C CYS A 8 -0.56 -5.12 -8.39
N GLY A 9 0.70 -4.70 -8.24
CA GLY A 9 1.75 -5.47 -7.58
C GLY A 9 1.83 -6.90 -8.14
N SER A 10 1.71 -7.90 -7.26
CA SER A 10 1.66 -9.31 -7.64
C SER A 10 0.23 -9.87 -7.71
N ARG A 11 -0.79 -9.04 -7.48
CA ARG A 11 -2.19 -9.46 -7.35
C ARG A 11 -3.05 -8.83 -8.44
N PHE A 12 -3.19 -9.59 -9.52
CA PHE A 12 -3.92 -9.16 -10.70
C PHE A 12 -4.67 -10.31 -11.36
N HIS A 13 -5.65 -9.94 -12.19
CA HIS A 13 -6.42 -10.88 -12.99
C HIS A 13 -5.93 -10.84 -14.45
N PRO A 14 -5.72 -11.99 -15.11
CA PRO A 14 -5.16 -12.05 -16.47
C PRO A 14 -6.05 -11.35 -17.51
N ASP A 15 -7.38 -11.38 -17.33
CA ASP A 15 -8.32 -10.72 -18.24
C ASP A 15 -8.43 -9.20 -18.05
N TRP A 16 -7.71 -8.62 -17.07
CA TRP A 16 -7.72 -7.20 -16.79
C TRP A 16 -6.52 -6.51 -17.44
N THR A 17 -6.67 -5.23 -17.79
CA THR A 17 -5.49 -4.40 -18.06
C THR A 17 -4.84 -4.06 -16.73
N ASN A 18 -3.57 -4.41 -16.53
CA ASN A 18 -2.87 -4.25 -15.27
C ASN A 18 -1.71 -3.27 -15.43
N ILE A 19 -1.62 -2.28 -14.54
CA ILE A 19 -0.55 -1.28 -14.51
C ILE A 19 0.13 -1.31 -13.14
N ASP A 20 1.45 -1.25 -13.13
CA ASP A 20 2.24 -1.07 -11.91
C ASP A 20 3.50 -0.22 -12.19
N PHE A 21 4.15 0.32 -11.16
CA PHE A 21 5.39 1.08 -11.30
C PHE A 21 6.52 0.24 -11.90
N VAL A 22 6.57 -1.05 -11.56
CA VAL A 22 7.48 -2.03 -12.14
C VAL A 22 6.68 -3.19 -12.72
N SER A 23 7.05 -3.68 -13.91
CA SER A 23 6.41 -4.88 -14.46
C SER A 23 6.76 -6.10 -13.59
N THR A 24 5.74 -6.71 -12.99
CA THR A 24 5.84 -7.88 -12.09
C THR A 24 5.52 -9.21 -12.78
N GLY A 25 5.06 -9.16 -14.04
CA GLY A 25 4.67 -10.34 -14.80
C GLY A 25 4.25 -10.00 -16.24
N GLU A 26 4.04 -11.05 -17.03
CA GLU A 26 3.50 -10.92 -18.38
C GLU A 26 2.10 -10.28 -18.33
N GLY A 27 1.89 -9.25 -19.14
CA GLY A 27 0.62 -8.50 -19.17
C GLY A 27 0.53 -7.32 -18.17
N VAL A 28 1.57 -7.05 -17.39
CA VAL A 28 1.64 -5.85 -16.51
C VAL A 28 2.40 -4.73 -17.21
N ILE A 29 1.70 -3.62 -17.46
CA ILE A 29 2.27 -2.40 -18.04
C ILE A 29 3.06 -1.65 -16.97
N ALA A 30 4.37 -1.50 -17.15
CA ALA A 30 5.21 -0.68 -16.28
C ALA A 30 4.95 0.81 -16.55
N HIS A 31 4.35 1.52 -15.59
CA HIS A 31 4.09 2.95 -15.70
C HIS A 31 4.02 3.64 -14.33
N ASN A 32 4.54 4.87 -14.27
CA ASN A 32 4.42 5.70 -13.09
C ASN A 32 3.10 6.47 -13.09
N LEU A 33 2.16 6.05 -12.23
CA LEU A 33 0.83 6.66 -12.12
C LEU A 33 0.84 8.13 -11.65
N THR A 34 1.96 8.65 -11.12
CA THR A 34 2.09 10.10 -10.87
C THR A 34 2.19 10.92 -12.15
N GLN A 35 2.33 10.28 -13.32
CA GLN A 35 2.37 10.92 -14.64
C GLN A 35 1.02 10.82 -15.38
N GLY A 36 -0.02 10.31 -14.71
CA GLY A 36 -1.32 10.04 -15.28
C GLY A 36 -1.51 8.57 -15.68
N ILE A 37 -2.67 8.26 -16.27
CA ILE A 37 -2.96 6.91 -16.76
C ILE A 37 -2.76 6.88 -18.29
N PRO A 38 -1.85 6.06 -18.83
CA PRO A 38 -1.45 6.09 -20.24
C PRO A 38 -2.45 5.38 -21.15
N LEU A 39 -3.74 5.61 -20.93
CA LEU A 39 -4.85 4.94 -21.59
C LEU A 39 -5.91 5.96 -22.04
N PRO A 40 -6.67 5.66 -23.11
CA PRO A 40 -7.64 6.59 -23.65
C PRO A 40 -8.80 6.89 -22.70
N ASP A 41 -9.40 8.06 -22.87
CA ASP A 41 -10.64 8.47 -22.23
C ASP A 41 -11.76 7.46 -22.47
N SER A 42 -12.65 7.30 -21.49
CA SER A 42 -13.90 6.54 -21.64
C SER A 42 -13.71 5.16 -22.27
N SER A 43 -12.68 4.43 -21.86
CA SER A 43 -12.30 3.16 -22.44
C SER A 43 -12.59 1.96 -21.53
N PHE A 44 -12.77 2.16 -20.23
CA PHE A 44 -12.99 1.09 -19.23
C PHE A 44 -14.37 1.14 -18.59
N ASP A 45 -14.94 -0.03 -18.34
CA ASP A 45 -16.18 -0.20 -17.58
C ASP A 45 -15.90 -0.19 -16.07
N VAL A 46 -14.70 -0.65 -15.67
CA VAL A 46 -14.26 -0.73 -14.27
C VAL A 46 -12.83 -0.24 -14.14
N VAL A 47 -12.58 0.58 -13.12
CA VAL A 47 -11.24 0.90 -12.61
C VAL A 47 -11.17 0.46 -11.16
N TYR A 48 -10.10 -0.26 -10.82
CA TYR A 48 -9.82 -0.73 -9.48
C TYR A 48 -8.39 -0.35 -9.09
N HIS A 49 -8.22 0.02 -7.82
CA HIS A 49 -6.90 0.05 -7.20
C HIS A 49 -7.03 -0.31 -5.72
N SER A 50 -6.02 -0.99 -5.20
CA SER A 50 -5.94 -1.38 -3.80
C SER A 50 -4.60 -1.00 -3.23
N HIS A 51 -4.61 -0.20 -2.16
CA HIS A 51 -3.43 0.26 -1.45
C HIS A 51 -2.47 1.05 -2.37
N VAL A 52 -3.02 2.11 -2.99
CA VAL A 52 -2.35 2.98 -3.97
C VAL A 52 -2.56 4.45 -3.63
N LEU A 53 -3.81 4.84 -3.36
CA LEU A 53 -4.20 6.23 -3.17
C LEU A 53 -3.49 6.91 -1.99
N GLU A 54 -3.23 6.16 -0.92
CA GLU A 54 -2.52 6.61 0.27
C GLU A 54 -1.09 7.08 -0.01
N HIS A 55 -0.47 6.63 -1.11
CA HIS A 55 0.88 7.02 -1.49
C HIS A 55 0.95 8.37 -2.20
N PHE A 56 -0.21 8.93 -2.57
CA PHE A 56 -0.30 10.25 -3.17
C PHE A 56 -0.47 11.33 -2.09
N SER A 57 0.15 12.48 -2.31
CA SER A 57 -0.20 13.67 -1.54
C SER A 57 -1.67 14.03 -1.76
N LYS A 58 -2.29 14.78 -0.85
CA LYS A 58 -3.69 15.21 -1.01
C LYS A 58 -4.01 15.84 -2.36
N THR A 59 -3.09 16.63 -2.90
CA THR A 59 -3.28 17.29 -4.20
C THR A 59 -3.13 16.30 -5.34
N ALA A 60 -2.06 15.49 -5.32
CA ALA A 60 -1.83 14.49 -6.37
C ALA A 60 -2.89 13.38 -6.39
N ALA A 61 -3.51 13.08 -5.24
CA ALA A 61 -4.63 12.15 -5.13
C ALA A 61 -5.85 12.63 -5.92
N ILE A 62 -6.11 13.95 -5.96
CA ILE A 62 -7.20 14.51 -6.77
C ILE A 62 -6.92 14.29 -8.25
N ASP A 63 -5.69 14.61 -8.70
CA ASP A 63 -5.27 14.44 -10.09
C ASP A 63 -5.37 12.97 -10.52
N PHE A 64 -4.90 12.05 -9.67
CA PHE A 64 -4.98 10.60 -9.92
C PHE A 64 -6.43 10.10 -10.02
N LEU A 65 -7.32 10.54 -9.13
CA LEU A 65 -8.74 10.16 -9.17
C LEU A 65 -9.47 10.79 -10.37
N GLN A 66 -9.06 11.98 -10.82
CA GLN A 66 -9.56 12.58 -12.05
C GLN A 66 -9.12 11.79 -13.29
N GLU A 67 -7.89 11.25 -13.30
CA GLU A 67 -7.45 10.32 -14.34
C GLU A 67 -8.25 9.02 -14.33
N CYS A 68 -8.54 8.46 -13.15
CA CYS A 68 -9.45 7.32 -13.02
C CYS A 68 -10.84 7.65 -13.60
N TYR A 69 -11.36 8.83 -13.29
CA TYR A 69 -12.62 9.31 -13.85
C TYR A 69 -12.53 9.50 -15.37
N ARG A 70 -11.43 10.01 -15.91
CA ARG A 70 -11.22 10.23 -17.36
C ARG A 70 -11.32 8.92 -18.13
N VAL A 71 -10.61 7.88 -17.69
CA VAL A 71 -10.53 6.59 -18.41
C VAL A 71 -11.79 5.74 -18.28
N LEU A 72 -12.62 5.97 -17.25
CA LEU A 72 -13.92 5.30 -17.11
C LEU A 72 -14.91 5.75 -18.19
N LYS A 73 -15.70 4.82 -18.72
CA LYS A 73 -16.89 5.13 -19.53
C LYS A 73 -17.97 5.79 -18.66
N PRO A 74 -18.93 6.52 -19.25
CA PRO A 74 -20.14 6.88 -18.54
C PRO A 74 -20.74 5.67 -17.82
N GLU A 75 -21.18 5.87 -16.57
CA GLU A 75 -21.71 4.82 -15.69
C GLU A 75 -20.69 3.73 -15.29
N GLY A 76 -19.42 3.88 -15.65
CA GLY A 76 -18.34 3.01 -15.22
C GLY A 76 -18.09 3.11 -13.71
N VAL A 77 -17.60 2.01 -13.13
CA VAL A 77 -17.39 1.86 -11.67
C VAL A 77 -15.93 2.10 -11.33
N LEU A 78 -15.67 3.03 -10.41
CA LEU A 78 -14.42 3.06 -9.66
C LEU A 78 -14.61 2.26 -8.36
N ARG A 79 -13.70 1.33 -8.08
CA ARG A 79 -13.56 0.66 -6.78
C ARG A 79 -12.19 0.98 -6.17
N VAL A 80 -12.21 1.49 -4.95
CA VAL A 80 -11.02 1.90 -4.20
C VAL A 80 -10.91 1.07 -2.93
N ALA A 81 -9.76 0.45 -2.69
CA ALA A 81 -9.38 -0.08 -1.38
C ALA A 81 -8.18 0.70 -0.82
N VAL A 82 -8.27 1.13 0.44
CA VAL A 82 -7.21 1.84 1.18
C VAL A 82 -7.20 1.36 2.63
N PRO A 83 -6.11 1.58 3.39
CA PRO A 83 -6.10 1.36 4.84
C PRO A 83 -7.23 2.15 5.54
N ASP A 84 -7.99 1.50 6.42
CA ASP A 84 -9.13 2.10 7.12
C ASP A 84 -8.69 2.88 8.37
N LEU A 85 -8.53 4.20 8.23
CA LEU A 85 -8.19 5.10 9.35
C LEU A 85 -9.25 5.05 10.46
N GLU A 86 -10.53 4.92 10.11
CA GLU A 86 -11.60 4.88 11.10
C GLU A 86 -11.52 3.61 11.95
N GLN A 87 -11.28 2.47 11.32
CA GLN A 87 -11.12 1.21 12.05
C GLN A 87 -9.85 1.23 12.91
N ILE A 88 -8.74 1.76 12.38
CA ILE A 88 -7.48 1.92 13.13
C ILE A 88 -7.70 2.78 14.37
N THR A 89 -8.33 3.95 14.23
CA THR A 89 -8.57 4.87 15.36
C THR A 89 -9.54 4.33 16.40
N LYS A 90 -10.62 3.65 15.99
CA LYS A 90 -11.51 2.94 16.93
C LYS A 90 -10.77 1.86 17.71
N THR A 91 -9.94 1.08 17.01
CA THR A 91 -9.14 0.02 17.64
C THR A 91 -8.10 0.60 18.59
N TYR A 92 -7.50 1.74 18.23
CA TYR A 92 -6.59 2.49 19.10
C TYR A 92 -7.27 2.89 20.41
N LEU A 93 -8.49 3.45 20.37
CA LEU A 93 -9.21 3.83 21.59
C LEU A 93 -9.51 2.62 22.48
N ILE A 94 -9.95 1.50 21.89
CA ILE A 94 -10.16 0.25 22.63
C ILE A 94 -8.85 -0.23 23.26
N ALA A 95 -7.76 -0.23 22.48
CA ALA A 95 -6.47 -0.70 22.98
C ALA A 95 -5.91 0.20 24.09
N LEU A 96 -6.08 1.52 23.97
CA LEU A 96 -5.70 2.50 24.98
C LEU A 96 -6.41 2.22 26.32
N ASP A 97 -7.74 2.06 26.29
CA ASP A 97 -8.53 1.83 27.50
C ASP A 97 -8.12 0.52 28.19
N LYS A 98 -7.97 -0.55 27.41
CA LYS A 98 -7.64 -1.89 27.94
C LYS A 98 -6.20 -2.00 28.41
N ALA A 99 -5.24 -1.39 27.71
CA ALA A 99 -3.85 -1.34 28.15
C ALA A 99 -3.70 -0.51 29.42
N SER A 100 -4.44 0.60 29.55
CA SER A 100 -4.44 1.45 30.76
C SER A 100 -5.00 0.70 31.98
N GLN A 101 -5.91 -0.24 31.77
CA GLN A 101 -6.45 -1.14 32.80
C GLN A 101 -5.55 -2.36 33.08
N GLN A 102 -4.39 -2.45 32.40
CA GLN A 102 -3.45 -3.57 32.52
C GLN A 102 -4.09 -4.92 32.16
N GLU A 103 -5.07 -4.92 31.25
CA GLU A 103 -5.60 -6.17 30.73
C GLU A 103 -4.50 -6.96 29.99
N LYS A 104 -4.48 -8.28 30.19
CA LYS A 104 -3.45 -9.15 29.62
C LYS A 104 -3.35 -8.99 28.10
N ASN A 105 -2.12 -8.89 27.58
CA ASN A 105 -1.76 -8.75 26.16
C ASN A 105 -2.19 -7.42 25.49
N TRP A 106 -2.91 -6.53 26.16
CA TRP A 106 -3.39 -5.29 25.52
C TRP A 106 -2.32 -4.22 25.35
N GLN A 107 -1.24 -4.26 26.12
CA GLN A 107 -0.08 -3.40 25.89
C GLN A 107 0.53 -3.65 24.49
N GLU A 108 0.69 -4.91 24.07
CA GLU A 108 1.23 -5.23 22.73
C GLU A 108 0.22 -4.89 21.62
N ASN A 109 -1.09 -5.03 21.87
CA ASN A 109 -2.12 -4.56 20.92
C ASN A 109 -2.06 -3.04 20.73
N TYR A 110 -1.87 -2.31 21.83
CA TYR A 110 -1.70 -0.87 21.82
C TYR A 110 -0.44 -0.44 21.07
N ASP A 111 0.69 -1.10 21.33
CA ASP A 111 1.94 -0.83 20.63
C ASP A 111 1.80 -1.10 19.13
N TRP A 112 1.14 -2.20 18.75
CA TRP A 112 0.88 -2.52 17.35
C TRP A 112 0.01 -1.48 16.66
N ILE A 113 -1.14 -1.12 17.24
CA ILE A 113 -2.09 -0.23 16.56
C ILE A 113 -1.53 1.19 16.42
N LEU A 114 -0.66 1.62 17.34
CA LEU A 114 0.11 2.85 17.17
C LEU A 114 1.09 2.77 16.00
N LEU A 115 1.82 1.65 15.85
CA LEU A 115 2.71 1.45 14.71
C LEU A 115 1.93 1.42 13.39
N GLU A 116 0.81 0.70 13.35
CA GLU A 116 -0.08 0.65 12.18
C GLU A 116 -0.57 2.05 11.77
N MET A 117 -0.91 2.90 12.74
CA MET A 117 -1.36 4.26 12.51
C MET A 117 -0.23 5.21 12.08
N TYR A 118 0.93 5.16 12.76
CA TYR A 118 1.98 6.17 12.59
C TYR A 118 3.11 5.73 11.67
N ASP A 119 3.64 4.51 11.80
CA ASP A 119 4.85 4.08 11.10
C ASP A 119 4.69 4.17 9.58
N GLN A 120 3.50 3.89 9.07
CA GLN A 120 3.15 4.02 7.65
C GLN A 120 3.37 5.44 7.08
N THR A 121 3.24 6.47 7.92
CA THR A 121 3.30 7.90 7.52
C THR A 121 4.59 8.60 7.96
N VAL A 122 5.23 8.13 9.04
CA VAL A 122 6.38 8.81 9.66
C VAL A 122 7.72 8.10 9.46
N ARG A 123 7.75 6.84 9.00
CA ARG A 123 9.00 6.08 8.84
C ARG A 123 10.01 6.78 7.93
N ASN A 124 11.29 6.49 8.17
CA ASN A 124 12.43 7.05 7.41
C ASN A 124 13.32 5.97 6.79
N PHE A 125 12.93 4.71 6.86
CA PHE A 125 13.62 3.56 6.26
C PHE A 125 12.63 2.45 5.95
N SER A 126 13.02 1.55 5.04
CA SER A 126 12.13 0.53 4.50
C SER A 126 11.66 -0.47 5.55
N GLY A 127 10.35 -0.73 5.58
CA GLY A 127 9.65 -1.59 6.53
C GLY A 127 9.42 -0.97 7.91
N GLY A 128 10.08 0.17 8.22
CA GLY A 128 9.88 0.92 9.45
C GLY A 128 10.02 0.13 10.75
N GLU A 129 9.40 0.64 11.81
CA GLU A 129 9.32 -0.03 13.10
C GLU A 129 8.39 -1.26 13.07
N MET A 130 7.40 -1.30 12.15
CA MET A 130 6.52 -2.47 11.98
C MET A 130 7.30 -3.73 11.61
N ARG A 131 8.29 -3.63 10.71
CA ARG A 131 9.16 -4.77 10.38
C ARG A 131 9.95 -5.26 11.58
N LYS A 132 10.45 -4.34 12.43
CA LYS A 132 11.18 -4.71 13.66
C LYS A 132 10.24 -5.42 14.65
N PHE A 133 8.99 -4.96 14.76
CA PHE A 133 7.97 -5.61 15.57
C PHE A 133 7.76 -7.07 15.14
N PHE A 134 7.59 -7.31 13.83
CA PHE A 134 7.43 -8.67 13.29
C PHE A 134 8.64 -9.59 13.45
N CYS A 135 9.83 -9.02 13.65
CA CYS A 135 11.05 -9.81 13.86
C CYS A 135 11.27 -10.18 15.33
N ARG A 136 10.47 -9.71 16.29
CA ARG A 136 10.63 -10.07 17.71
C ARG A 136 10.49 -11.58 17.91
N ASP A 137 11.31 -12.14 18.81
CA ASP A 137 11.31 -13.58 19.11
C ASP A 137 10.01 -14.05 19.75
N ASN A 138 9.34 -13.15 20.50
CA ASN A 138 8.08 -13.42 21.15
C ASN A 138 7.06 -12.34 20.79
N ILE A 139 6.02 -12.73 20.06
CA ILE A 139 4.86 -11.90 19.74
C ILE A 139 3.67 -12.55 20.43
N THR A 140 3.20 -11.94 21.51
CA THR A 140 2.14 -12.51 22.37
C THR A 140 0.74 -12.22 21.85
N ASN A 141 0.60 -11.27 20.91
CA ASN A 141 -0.67 -10.83 20.34
C ASN A 141 -0.91 -11.29 18.90
N GLN A 142 -0.44 -12.48 18.52
CA GLN A 142 -0.56 -12.99 17.15
C GLN A 142 -2.00 -13.01 16.63
N ASP A 143 -2.97 -13.42 17.46
CA ASP A 143 -4.39 -13.45 17.06
C ASP A 143 -4.89 -12.06 16.64
N PHE A 144 -4.49 -11.01 17.38
CA PHE A 144 -4.84 -9.64 17.06
C PHE A 144 -4.22 -9.20 15.73
N LEU A 145 -2.94 -9.52 15.49
CA LEU A 145 -2.25 -9.21 14.23
C LEU A 145 -2.87 -9.94 13.04
N TRP A 146 -3.28 -11.20 13.20
CA TRP A 146 -3.93 -11.97 12.13
C TRP A 146 -5.30 -11.41 11.77
N GLN A 147 -6.07 -10.98 12.77
CA GLN A 147 -7.36 -10.34 12.54
C GLN A 147 -7.21 -8.98 11.84
N ARG A 148 -6.17 -8.22 12.16
CA ARG A 148 -5.87 -6.93 11.53
C ARG A 148 -5.37 -7.08 10.10
N CYS A 149 -4.24 -7.76 9.93
CA CYS A 149 -3.44 -7.68 8.71
C CYS A 149 -3.58 -8.91 7.80
N GLY A 150 -4.44 -9.86 8.17
CA GLY A 150 -4.70 -11.06 7.37
C GLY A 150 -3.47 -11.95 7.18
N ILE A 151 -3.46 -12.68 6.06
CA ILE A 151 -2.47 -13.73 5.79
C ILE A 151 -1.07 -13.19 5.49
N GLU A 152 -0.95 -11.93 5.05
CA GLU A 152 0.34 -11.32 4.74
C GLU A 152 1.19 -11.09 5.99
N ALA A 153 0.59 -10.59 7.07
CA ALA A 153 1.29 -10.44 8.35
C ALA A 153 1.80 -11.78 8.87
N LYS A 154 1.02 -12.85 8.72
CA LYS A 154 1.46 -14.20 9.08
C LYS A 154 2.75 -14.57 8.34
N LYS A 155 2.81 -14.37 7.02
CA LYS A 155 4.01 -14.63 6.22
C LYS A 155 5.20 -13.77 6.66
N LEU A 156 4.97 -12.49 6.96
CA LEU A 156 6.03 -11.57 7.41
C LEU A 156 6.58 -11.93 8.79
N ILE A 157 5.72 -12.30 9.74
CA ILE A 157 6.12 -12.79 11.07
C ILE A 157 6.94 -14.07 10.94
N GLU A 158 6.46 -15.05 10.17
CA GLU A 158 7.18 -16.31 9.95
C GLU A 158 8.54 -16.09 9.29
N LEU A 159 8.64 -15.15 8.34
CA LEU A 159 9.90 -14.78 7.70
C LEU A 159 10.85 -14.07 8.67
N GLY A 160 10.34 -13.10 9.45
CA GLY A 160 11.12 -12.34 10.44
C GLY A 160 11.73 -13.26 11.50
N GLN A 161 10.94 -14.17 12.05
CA GLN A 161 11.40 -15.17 13.02
C GLN A 161 12.44 -16.12 12.44
N LYS A 162 12.31 -16.53 11.17
CA LYS A 162 13.33 -17.36 10.49
C LYS A 162 14.65 -16.62 10.32
N LEU A 163 14.61 -15.35 9.90
CA LEU A 163 15.80 -14.53 9.70
C LEU A 163 16.53 -14.26 11.02
N ASN A 164 15.82 -14.01 12.12
CA ASN A 164 16.45 -13.81 13.43
C ASN A 164 17.06 -15.09 14.02
N LYS A 165 16.46 -16.26 13.78
CA LYS A 165 17.07 -17.54 14.14
C LYS A 165 18.35 -17.84 13.35
N GLN A 166 18.45 -17.36 12.11
CA GLN A 166 19.65 -17.52 11.27
C GLN A 166 20.73 -16.46 11.58
N SER A 167 20.37 -15.23 11.91
CA SER A 167 21.33 -14.16 12.23
C SER A 167 22.10 -14.43 13.53
N ASN A 168 21.49 -15.12 14.50
CA ASN A 168 22.16 -15.63 15.71
C ASN A 168 23.21 -16.74 15.43
N SER A 169 23.44 -17.12 14.17
CA SER A 169 24.40 -18.15 13.75
C SER A 169 25.45 -17.68 12.73
N ILE A 170 25.71 -16.36 12.61
CA ILE A 170 26.70 -15.83 11.65
C ILE A 170 28.13 -15.85 12.26
N PRO A 171 29.12 -16.53 11.63
CA PRO A 171 30.52 -16.43 12.04
C PRO A 171 31.11 -15.06 11.65
N GLN A 172 32.07 -14.58 12.45
CA GLN A 172 32.80 -13.32 12.26
C GLN A 172 33.34 -13.17 10.82
N PRO A 173 33.22 -11.98 10.20
CA PRO A 173 33.62 -11.77 8.81
C PRO A 173 35.14 -11.91 8.65
N THR A 174 35.57 -12.63 7.60
CA THR A 174 36.99 -12.84 7.30
C THR A 174 37.51 -11.81 6.29
N PHE A 175 38.82 -11.52 6.33
CA PHE A 175 39.52 -10.52 5.51
C PHE A 175 39.20 -10.57 4.00
N LYS A 176 38.88 -11.75 3.44
CA LYS A 176 38.47 -11.92 2.03
C LYS A 176 37.10 -11.32 1.68
N GLN A 177 36.17 -11.20 2.64
CA GLN A 177 34.85 -10.57 2.41
C GLN A 177 34.98 -9.05 2.29
N ASN A 178 35.83 -8.41 3.12
CA ASN A 178 36.09 -6.97 3.05
C ASN A 178 36.69 -6.56 1.68
N MET A 179 37.61 -7.35 1.15
CA MET A 179 38.18 -7.13 -0.18
C MET A 179 37.13 -7.21 -1.31
N ARG A 180 36.10 -8.04 -1.14
CA ARG A 180 35.02 -8.23 -2.12
C ARG A 180 34.01 -7.08 -2.08
N GLU A 181 33.77 -6.49 -0.90
CA GLU A 181 32.97 -5.27 -0.76
C GLU A 181 33.66 -4.04 -1.34
N ILE A 182 34.97 -3.89 -1.09
CA ILE A 182 35.81 -2.86 -1.72
C ILE A 182 35.74 -3.00 -3.25
N TYR A 183 35.87 -4.22 -3.78
CA TYR A 183 35.75 -4.47 -5.23
C TYR A 183 34.35 -4.15 -5.80
N ARG A 184 33.27 -4.36 -5.03
CA ARG A 184 31.89 -3.98 -5.41
C ARG A 184 31.67 -2.46 -5.35
N LEU A 185 32.33 -1.75 -4.44
CA LEU A 185 32.31 -0.29 -4.35
C LEU A 185 32.92 0.36 -5.60
N PHE A 186 33.99 -0.21 -6.15
CA PHE A 186 34.65 0.30 -7.36
C PHE A 186 34.04 -0.19 -8.69
N ARG A 187 33.29 -1.30 -8.69
CA ARG A 187 32.73 -1.91 -9.92
C ARG A 187 31.37 -1.32 -10.35
N PHE A 188 30.64 -0.66 -9.45
CA PHE A 188 29.33 -0.08 -9.76
C PHE A 188 29.37 1.45 -9.60
N PRO A 189 29.11 2.23 -10.66
CA PRO A 189 29.22 3.69 -10.64
C PRO A 189 28.29 4.35 -9.60
N GLY A 190 27.19 3.69 -9.23
CA GLY A 190 26.30 4.13 -8.14
C GLY A 190 26.97 4.13 -6.76
N ASN A 191 27.82 3.15 -6.46
CA ASN A 191 28.47 3.02 -5.15
C ASN A 191 29.58 4.06 -4.96
N LEU A 192 30.34 4.35 -6.02
CA LEU A 192 31.33 5.43 -6.01
C LEU A 192 30.65 6.79 -5.87
N LYS A 193 29.55 7.03 -6.57
CA LYS A 193 28.75 8.26 -6.43
C LYS A 193 28.26 8.45 -5.00
N GLU A 194 27.72 7.42 -4.37
CA GLU A 194 27.25 7.50 -2.98
C GLU A 194 28.40 7.74 -2.00
N LEU A 195 29.56 7.12 -2.21
CA LEU A 195 30.75 7.38 -1.39
C LEU A 195 31.22 8.84 -1.53
N CYS A 196 31.29 9.36 -2.75
CA CYS A 196 31.62 10.77 -2.99
C CYS A 196 30.61 11.72 -2.34
N LEU A 197 29.30 11.46 -2.48
CA LEU A 197 28.25 12.25 -1.84
C LEU A 197 28.40 12.24 -0.31
N LYS A 198 28.66 11.06 0.27
CA LYS A 198 28.87 10.92 1.71
C LYS A 198 30.09 11.72 2.20
N MET A 199 31.20 11.69 1.45
CA MET A 199 32.39 12.48 1.80
C MET A 199 32.18 13.99 1.66
N LEU A 200 31.50 14.44 0.60
CA LEU A 200 31.26 15.86 0.31
C LEU A 200 30.27 16.51 1.27
N LEU A 201 29.17 15.81 1.58
CA LEU A 201 28.10 16.32 2.44
C LEU A 201 28.41 16.13 3.93
N GLY A 202 29.32 15.22 4.27
CA GLY A 202 29.48 14.75 5.64
C GLY A 202 28.32 13.86 6.10
N GLU A 203 28.48 13.22 7.26
CA GLU A 203 27.56 12.17 7.73
C GLU A 203 26.12 12.68 7.90
N LYS A 204 25.94 13.85 8.54
CA LYS A 204 24.62 14.39 8.85
C LYS A 204 23.81 14.72 7.60
N ASP A 205 24.38 15.45 6.66
CA ASP A 205 23.66 15.87 5.45
C ASP A 205 23.48 14.71 4.46
N TYR A 206 24.40 13.76 4.44
CA TYR A 206 24.19 12.51 3.73
C TYR A 206 23.01 11.71 4.29
N GLN A 207 22.87 11.61 5.62
CA GLN A 207 21.70 10.98 6.24
C GLN A 207 20.41 11.72 5.88
N ASN A 208 20.39 13.06 5.93
CA ASN A 208 19.24 13.86 5.49
C ASN A 208 18.87 13.58 4.02
N LEU A 209 19.86 13.44 3.14
CA LEU A 209 19.64 13.07 1.73
C LEU A 209 19.02 11.67 1.59
N GLN A 210 19.49 10.68 2.33
CA GLN A 210 18.93 9.32 2.29
C GLN A 210 17.48 9.32 2.80
N ILE A 211 17.19 10.04 3.90
CA ILE A 211 15.83 10.21 4.40
C ILE A 211 14.95 10.90 3.35
N GLY A 212 15.43 11.98 2.73
CA GLY A 212 14.70 12.69 1.67
C GLY A 212 14.36 11.78 0.49
N ARG A 213 15.33 11.00 0.01
CA ARG A 213 15.13 10.01 -1.08
C ARG A 213 14.13 8.93 -0.69
N PHE A 214 14.22 8.40 0.53
CA PHE A 214 13.28 7.40 1.01
C PHE A 214 11.86 7.97 1.13
N ARG A 215 11.70 9.18 1.67
CA ARG A 215 10.40 9.83 1.81
C ARG A 215 9.75 10.22 0.48
N GLN A 216 10.55 10.35 -0.59
CA GLN A 216 10.09 10.56 -1.95
C GLN A 216 9.87 9.25 -2.73
N SER A 217 10.14 8.09 -2.10
CA SER A 217 9.84 6.79 -2.69
C SER A 217 8.33 6.48 -2.60
N GLY A 218 7.91 5.43 -3.32
CA GLY A 218 6.53 4.93 -3.26
C GLY A 218 6.18 4.15 -1.98
N GLU A 219 7.06 4.04 -0.99
CA GLU A 219 6.78 3.24 0.21
C GLU A 219 6.01 4.01 1.30
N ILE A 220 6.07 5.35 1.29
CA ILE A 220 5.44 6.18 2.33
C ILE A 220 3.95 6.38 2.03
N HIS A 221 3.12 6.21 3.04
CA HIS A 221 1.74 6.67 2.99
C HIS A 221 1.77 8.18 3.26
N GLN A 222 1.43 8.97 2.25
CA GLN A 222 1.34 10.43 2.35
C GLN A 222 0.00 10.87 2.93
N TRP A 223 -1.04 10.04 2.86
CA TRP A 223 -2.34 10.31 3.43
C TRP A 223 -3.08 9.04 3.86
N MET A 224 -4.02 9.16 4.79
CA MET A 224 -4.92 8.08 5.22
C MET A 224 -6.37 8.54 5.11
N TYR A 225 -7.28 7.60 4.91
CA TYR A 225 -8.68 7.91 4.65
C TYR A 225 -9.62 7.15 5.59
N ASP A 226 -10.68 7.83 5.98
CA ASP A 226 -11.88 7.25 6.58
C ASP A 226 -13.04 7.30 5.56
N ARG A 227 -14.20 6.75 5.94
CA ARG A 227 -15.39 6.74 5.06
C ARG A 227 -15.82 8.13 4.59
N TYR A 228 -15.62 9.17 5.41
CA TYR A 228 -16.08 10.52 5.10
C TYR A 228 -15.12 11.24 4.16
N SER A 229 -13.83 11.26 4.49
CA SER A 229 -12.77 11.89 3.72
C SER A 229 -12.58 11.24 2.35
N LEU A 230 -12.67 9.91 2.25
CA LEU A 230 -12.66 9.20 0.96
C LEU A 230 -13.91 9.52 0.14
N SER A 231 -15.10 9.51 0.75
CA SER A 231 -16.33 9.91 0.05
C SER A 231 -16.24 11.34 -0.50
N LYS A 232 -15.67 12.25 0.28
CA LYS A 232 -15.57 13.67 -0.07
C LYS A 232 -14.64 13.89 -1.27
N ILE A 233 -13.46 13.27 -1.29
CA ILE A 233 -12.53 13.41 -2.42
C ILE A 233 -13.08 12.76 -3.69
N LEU A 234 -13.74 11.61 -3.58
CA LEU A 234 -14.43 10.98 -4.72
C LEU A 234 -15.51 11.89 -5.30
N GLN A 235 -16.33 12.51 -4.43
CA GLN A 235 -17.36 13.47 -4.87
C GLN A 235 -16.72 14.70 -5.54
N GLN A 236 -15.62 15.21 -5.00
CA GLN A 236 -14.86 16.33 -5.58
C GLN A 236 -14.33 16.00 -6.99
N CYS A 237 -13.96 14.74 -7.25
CA CYS A 237 -13.53 14.27 -8.57
C CYS A 237 -14.70 13.94 -9.52
N GLY A 238 -15.95 14.16 -9.10
CA GLY A 238 -17.14 14.02 -9.94
C GLY A 238 -17.85 12.66 -9.87
N PHE A 239 -17.37 11.73 -9.03
CA PHE A 239 -18.05 10.46 -8.81
C PHE A 239 -19.41 10.66 -8.10
N GLN A 240 -20.36 9.80 -8.43
CA GLN A 240 -21.72 9.79 -7.90
C GLN A 240 -22.08 8.41 -7.35
N ALA A 241 -23.23 8.30 -6.65
CA ALA A 241 -23.68 7.05 -6.03
C ALA A 241 -22.59 6.38 -5.16
N ILE A 242 -21.82 7.22 -4.46
CA ILE A 242 -20.67 6.80 -3.68
C ILE A 242 -21.16 5.99 -2.48
N VAL A 243 -20.60 4.80 -2.31
CA VAL A 243 -21.05 3.85 -1.28
C VAL A 243 -19.86 3.07 -0.73
N GLN A 244 -19.88 2.85 0.58
CA GLN A 244 -18.95 1.92 1.21
C GLN A 244 -19.37 0.48 0.89
N ARG A 245 -18.39 -0.37 0.60
CA ARG A 245 -18.60 -1.79 0.31
C ARG A 245 -17.85 -2.66 1.31
N SER A 246 -18.22 -3.93 1.37
CA SER A 246 -17.33 -4.98 1.86
C SER A 246 -16.37 -5.44 0.75
N ALA A 247 -15.43 -6.32 1.08
CA ALA A 247 -14.55 -6.97 0.11
C ALA A 247 -15.32 -7.82 -0.94
N THR A 248 -16.53 -8.28 -0.60
CA THR A 248 -17.33 -9.19 -1.44
C THR A 248 -18.45 -8.50 -2.21
N GLU A 249 -18.97 -7.39 -1.68
CA GLU A 249 -20.04 -6.62 -2.33
C GLU A 249 -19.49 -5.63 -3.34
N SER A 250 -20.17 -5.48 -4.47
CA SER A 250 -19.78 -4.55 -5.52
C SER A 250 -20.94 -4.23 -6.46
N TYR A 251 -20.88 -3.08 -7.13
CA TYR A 251 -21.64 -2.83 -8.36
C TYR A 251 -21.19 -3.74 -9.52
N ILE A 252 -19.97 -4.27 -9.44
CA ILE A 252 -19.38 -5.18 -10.42
C ILE A 252 -19.93 -6.57 -10.16
N LYS A 253 -20.60 -7.14 -11.17
CA LYS A 253 -21.13 -8.50 -11.08
C LYS A 253 -20.00 -9.51 -10.85
N ASP A 254 -20.25 -10.49 -9.99
CA ASP A 254 -19.33 -11.59 -9.68
C ASP A 254 -17.95 -11.12 -9.16
N TRP A 255 -17.89 -9.95 -8.48
CA TRP A 255 -16.63 -9.33 -8.00
C TRP A 255 -15.68 -10.29 -7.28
N SER A 256 -16.21 -11.12 -6.38
CA SER A 256 -15.39 -12.05 -5.59
C SER A 256 -14.69 -13.10 -6.46
N SER A 257 -15.21 -13.40 -7.66
CA SER A 257 -14.59 -14.38 -8.58
C SER A 257 -13.26 -13.90 -9.16
N PHE A 258 -13.00 -12.58 -9.18
CA PHE A 258 -11.72 -12.03 -9.62
C PHE A 258 -10.60 -12.27 -8.59
N ASN A 259 -10.94 -12.63 -7.35
CA ASN A 259 -9.99 -12.84 -6.26
C ASN A 259 -9.03 -11.64 -6.07
N LEU A 260 -9.56 -10.42 -6.19
CA LEU A 260 -8.83 -9.15 -6.05
C LEU A 260 -8.98 -8.52 -4.66
N ASP A 261 -10.03 -8.79 -3.90
CA ASP A 261 -10.14 -8.38 -2.48
C ASP A 261 -10.28 -9.59 -1.53
N THR A 262 -10.50 -10.77 -2.11
CA THR A 262 -10.66 -12.05 -1.42
C THR A 262 -9.71 -13.11 -1.96
N GLU A 263 -9.28 -14.00 -1.09
CA GLU A 263 -8.61 -15.23 -1.45
C GLU A 263 -9.59 -16.18 -2.19
N PRO A 264 -9.08 -17.17 -2.97
CA PRO A 264 -9.93 -18.15 -3.64
C PRO A 264 -10.84 -18.97 -2.71
N ASP A 265 -10.48 -19.08 -1.43
CA ASP A 265 -11.30 -19.74 -0.41
C ASP A 265 -12.33 -18.81 0.26
N GLY A 266 -12.44 -17.56 -0.22
CA GLY A 266 -13.36 -16.54 0.27
C GLY A 266 -12.86 -15.73 1.46
N LYS A 267 -11.66 -16.02 2.00
CA LYS A 267 -11.07 -15.19 3.07
C LYS A 267 -10.73 -13.79 2.56
N LEU A 268 -10.76 -12.81 3.46
CA LEU A 268 -10.36 -11.45 3.13
C LEU A 268 -8.84 -11.38 2.93
N TYR A 269 -8.40 -10.70 1.87
CA TYR A 269 -6.98 -10.49 1.62
C TYR A 269 -6.37 -9.46 2.58
N LYS A 270 -7.01 -8.30 2.71
CA LYS A 270 -6.61 -7.18 3.59
C LYS A 270 -7.80 -6.75 4.46
N PRO A 271 -8.05 -7.46 5.58
CA PRO A 271 -9.22 -7.24 6.44
C PRO A 271 -9.33 -5.83 7.04
N ASP A 272 -8.21 -5.11 7.06
CA ASP A 272 -8.02 -3.74 7.50
C ASP A 272 -8.38 -2.66 6.46
N SER A 273 -8.90 -3.06 5.30
CA SER A 273 -9.18 -2.13 4.21
C SER A 273 -10.57 -1.52 4.29
N LEU A 274 -10.64 -0.22 4.00
CA LEU A 274 -11.85 0.49 3.64
C LEU A 274 -12.09 0.35 2.13
N TYR A 275 -13.24 -0.19 1.74
CA TYR A 275 -13.66 -0.28 0.35
C TYR A 275 -14.73 0.76 0.03
N MET A 276 -14.52 1.54 -1.01
CA MET A 276 -15.52 2.47 -1.54
C MET A 276 -15.68 2.34 -3.04
N GLU A 277 -16.91 2.50 -3.50
CA GLU A 277 -17.24 2.54 -4.92
C GLU A 277 -17.92 3.84 -5.28
N GLY A 278 -17.70 4.29 -6.51
CA GLY A 278 -18.38 5.44 -7.09
C GLY A 278 -18.59 5.25 -8.60
N LEU A 279 -19.68 5.81 -9.12
CA LEU A 279 -20.03 5.76 -10.53
C LEU A 279 -19.59 7.04 -11.23
N LYS A 280 -19.06 6.89 -12.45
CA LYS A 280 -18.92 8.03 -13.37
C LYS A 280 -20.31 8.47 -13.82
N LYS A 281 -20.54 9.79 -13.85
CA LYS A 281 -21.82 10.37 -14.28
C LYS A 281 -22.22 9.87 -15.68
N ALA A 282 -23.50 9.56 -15.87
CA ALA A 282 -24.05 9.25 -17.19
C ALA A 282 -23.78 10.40 -18.18
N GLY A 283 -23.42 10.07 -19.41
CA GLY A 283 -23.26 11.04 -20.49
C GLY A 283 -24.59 11.72 -20.78
N LYS A 284 -24.58 12.98 -21.22
CA LYS A 284 -25.80 13.58 -21.78
C LYS A 284 -26.16 12.78 -23.03
N SER A 285 -27.31 12.10 -23.03
CA SER A 285 -27.89 11.53 -24.25
C SER A 285 -28.07 12.68 -25.23
N ILE A 286 -27.29 12.70 -26.31
CA ILE A 286 -27.55 13.59 -27.44
C ILE A 286 -28.76 12.99 -28.13
N THR A 287 -29.95 13.37 -27.67
CA THR A 287 -31.17 13.16 -28.46
C THR A 287 -31.04 14.04 -29.69
N HIS A 288 -30.58 13.46 -30.80
CA HIS A 288 -30.79 14.04 -32.12
C HIS A 288 -32.31 14.14 -32.32
N ARG A 289 -32.83 15.36 -32.23
CA ARG A 289 -34.15 15.72 -32.77
C ARG A 289 -33.99 16.11 -34.22
#